data_AF-A0A137NPP4-F1
#
_entry.id   AF-A0A137NPP4-F1
#
_cell.length_a   1.000
_cell.length_b   1.000
_cell.length_c   1.000
_cell.angle_alpha   90.00
_cell.angle_beta   90.00
_cell.angle_gamma   90.00
#
_symmetry.space_group_name_H-M   'P 1'
#
loop_
_entity.id
_entity.type
_entity.pdbx_description
1 polymer ?
#
loop_
_entity_poly.entity_id
_entity_poly.type
_entity_poly.pdbx_seq_one_letter_code
_entity_poly.pdbx_strand_id
1 'polypeptide(L)'
;LSALGDPNPLKVQIPTIEQLKNILLLDLVNKELMRIMTTVSAFLKKSTTISTLIHHNPNDFPDPYKFKLERFADNSNEESRNWQPFGNGPRKCIGSTFALLEQRVTLSICYRSLNFVLARIIQITIS
;
A
#
# COMPACT_ATOMS: atom_id res chain seq x y z
N LEU A 1 9.10 17.14 -14.73
CA LEU A 1 8.05 17.94 -14.04
C LEU A 1 6.93 18.41 -14.97
N SER A 2 7.00 18.17 -16.29
CA SER A 2 5.91 18.42 -17.27
C SER A 2 4.81 17.35 -17.30
N ALA A 3 4.82 16.40 -16.36
CA ALA A 3 3.88 15.27 -16.31
C ALA A 3 2.72 15.50 -15.32
N LEU A 4 2.55 16.73 -14.81
CA LEU A 4 1.54 17.08 -13.82
C LEU A 4 0.73 18.29 -14.28
N GLY A 5 -0.48 18.02 -14.78
CA GLY A 5 -1.58 18.98 -14.86
C GLY A 5 -1.96 19.47 -16.25
N ASP A 6 -2.88 18.75 -16.91
CA ASP A 6 -3.74 19.33 -17.95
C ASP A 6 -4.79 20.22 -17.24
N PRO A 7 -5.07 21.48 -17.65
CA PRO A 7 -5.93 22.40 -16.89
C PRO A 7 -7.43 22.05 -16.90
N ASN A 8 -7.83 20.92 -17.48
CA ASN A 8 -9.23 20.55 -17.63
C ASN A 8 -9.62 19.38 -16.70
N PRO A 9 -10.28 19.65 -15.55
CA PRO A 9 -10.60 18.63 -14.53
C PRO A 9 -11.62 17.57 -15.00
N LEU A 10 -12.14 17.67 -16.22
CA LEU A 10 -13.15 16.77 -16.79
C LEU A 10 -12.57 15.70 -17.75
N LYS A 11 -11.28 15.76 -18.11
CA LYS A 11 -10.61 14.69 -18.88
C LYS A 11 -9.72 13.87 -17.98
N VAL A 12 -10.32 12.97 -17.20
CA VAL A 12 -9.57 11.96 -16.44
C VAL A 12 -8.95 10.98 -17.44
N GLN A 13 -7.65 11.11 -17.69
CA GLN A 13 -6.92 10.15 -18.50
C GLN A 13 -6.66 8.87 -17.70
N ILE A 14 -7.31 7.78 -18.10
CA ILE A 14 -7.13 6.47 -17.47
C ILE A 14 -5.78 5.91 -17.92
N PRO A 15 -4.86 5.59 -16.99
CA PRO A 15 -3.56 5.06 -17.34
C PRO A 15 -3.66 3.62 -17.86
N THR A 16 -2.82 3.30 -18.85
CA THR A 16 -2.69 1.93 -19.36
C THR A 16 -1.96 1.05 -18.35
N ILE A 17 -2.19 -0.27 -18.40
CA ILE A 17 -1.51 -1.26 -17.54
C ILE A 17 0.01 -1.13 -17.60
N GLU A 18 0.58 -0.88 -18.78
CA GLU A 18 2.02 -0.68 -18.95
C GLU A 18 2.53 0.56 -18.22
N GLN A 19 1.79 1.66 -18.29
CA GLN A 19 2.13 2.88 -17.57
C GLN A 19 2.09 2.63 -16.06
N LEU A 20 1.11 1.89 -15.56
CA LEU A 20 0.99 1.54 -14.14
C LEU A 20 2.13 0.65 -13.64
N LYS A 21 2.69 -0.22 -14.50
CA LYS A 21 3.88 -1.03 -14.16
C LYS A 21 5.13 -0.17 -14.00
N ASN A 22 5.21 0.96 -14.71
CA ASN A 22 6.37 1.84 -14.69
C ASN A 22 6.37 2.85 -13.54
N ILE A 23 5.29 2.95 -12.75
CA ILE A 23 5.23 3.83 -11.56
C ILE A 23 5.74 3.06 -10.35
N LEU A 24 7.04 2.79 -10.32
CA LEU A 24 7.70 2.03 -9.24
C LEU A 24 7.41 2.63 -7.86
N LEU A 25 7.51 3.95 -7.72
CA LEU A 25 7.30 4.64 -6.44
C LEU A 25 5.92 4.39 -5.85
N LEU A 26 4.88 4.34 -6.69
CA LEU A 26 3.51 4.13 -6.23
C LEU A 26 3.32 2.70 -5.70
N ASP A 27 3.97 1.72 -6.32
CA ASP A 27 3.94 0.33 -5.83
C ASP A 27 4.65 0.20 -4.48
N LEU A 28 5.83 0.81 -4.33
CA LEU A 28 6.59 0.78 -3.07
C LEU A 28 5.81 1.45 -1.93
N VAL A 29 5.23 2.63 -2.20
CA VAL A 29 4.40 3.36 -1.23
C VAL A 29 3.18 2.53 -0.84
N ASN A 30 2.49 1.93 -1.80
CA ASN A 30 1.31 1.11 -1.52
C ASN A 30 1.66 -0.13 -0.69
N LYS A 31 2.78 -0.81 -1.00
CA LYS A 31 3.27 -1.96 -0.22
C LYS A 31 3.58 -1.60 1.23
N GLU A 32 4.30 -0.49 1.45
CA GLU A 32 4.65 -0.03 2.80
C GLU A 32 3.44 0.50 3.58
N LEU A 33 2.49 1.17 2.91
CA LEU A 33 1.21 1.53 3.50
C LEU A 33 0.42 0.30 3.96
N MET A 34 0.33 -0.72 3.10
CA MET A 34 -0.38 -1.97 3.42
C MET A 34 0.31 -2.78 4.52
N ARG A 35 1.62 -2.58 4.74
CA ARG A 35 2.37 -3.17 5.85
C ARG A 35 2.07 -2.47 7.17
N ILE A 36 2.14 -1.14 7.19
CA ILE A 36 1.91 -0.35 8.42
C ILE A 36 0.44 -0.39 8.82
N MET A 37 -0.45 -0.23 7.84
CA MET A 37 -1.89 -0.18 8.01
C MET A 37 -2.56 -1.37 7.31
N THR A 38 -2.36 -2.57 7.87
CA THR A 38 -3.02 -3.78 7.37
C THR A 38 -4.53 -3.65 7.50
N THR A 39 -5.22 -3.47 6.37
CA THR A 39 -6.68 -3.24 6.29
C THR A 39 -7.51 -4.48 6.61
N VAL A 40 -6.94 -5.68 6.43
CA VAL A 40 -7.60 -6.94 6.75
C VAL A 40 -7.06 -7.46 8.08
N SER A 41 -7.67 -7.01 9.16
CA SER A 41 -7.56 -7.69 10.46
C SER A 41 -8.46 -8.91 10.43
N ALA A 42 -7.93 -10.07 10.05
CA ALA A 42 -8.68 -11.32 10.15
C ALA A 42 -8.89 -11.65 11.65
N PHE A 43 -10.08 -11.38 12.17
CA PHE A 43 -10.52 -11.88 13.48
C PHE A 43 -10.83 -13.37 13.37
N LEU A 44 -9.80 -14.21 13.47
CA LEU A 44 -9.99 -15.62 13.71
C LEU A 44 -10.20 -15.81 15.22
N LYS A 45 -11.41 -16.23 15.60
CA LYS A 45 -11.87 -16.44 16.99
C LYS A 45 -11.01 -17.35 17.87
N LYS A 46 -9.89 -17.89 17.39
CA LYS A 46 -8.93 -18.73 18.15
C LYS A 46 -7.53 -18.85 17.55
N SER A 47 -7.13 -17.97 16.63
CA SER A 47 -5.75 -17.96 16.12
C SER A 47 -5.37 -16.54 15.72
N THR A 48 -4.62 -15.91 16.62
CA THR A 48 -3.65 -14.83 16.42
C THR A 48 -3.62 -14.20 15.03
N THR A 49 -3.91 -12.90 14.94
CA THR A 49 -3.89 -12.07 13.72
C THR A 49 -2.52 -12.08 13.04
N ILE A 50 -2.23 -13.11 12.23
CA ILE A 50 -0.87 -13.46 11.78
C ILE A 50 -0.23 -12.31 10.98
N SER A 51 -0.96 -11.69 10.05
CA SER A 51 -0.38 -10.68 9.13
C SER A 51 0.08 -9.41 9.86
N THR A 52 -0.80 -8.82 10.68
CA THR A 52 -0.48 -7.59 11.43
C THR A 52 0.63 -7.83 12.45
N LEU A 53 0.64 -8.99 13.11
CA LEU A 53 1.68 -9.35 14.07
C LEU A 53 3.03 -9.56 13.40
N ILE A 54 3.08 -10.19 12.21
CA ILE A 54 4.32 -10.30 11.43
C ILE A 54 4.78 -8.91 10.97
N HIS A 55 3.89 -8.09 10.42
CA HIS A 55 4.25 -6.77 9.87
C HIS A 55 4.77 -5.77 10.91
N HIS A 56 4.42 -5.96 12.18
CA HIS A 56 4.93 -5.17 13.30
C HIS A 56 6.00 -5.91 14.12
N ASN A 57 6.37 -7.13 13.76
CA ASN A 57 7.43 -7.87 14.43
C ASN A 57 8.82 -7.32 14.03
N PRO A 58 9.64 -6.81 14.97
CA PRO A 58 10.96 -6.29 14.66
C PRO A 58 11.94 -7.34 14.11
N ASN A 59 11.69 -8.64 14.36
CA ASN A 59 12.52 -9.71 13.80
C ASN A 59 12.28 -9.91 12.30
N ASP A 60 11.07 -9.62 11.82
CA ASP A 60 10.69 -9.73 10.40
C ASP A 60 10.84 -8.39 9.67
N PHE A 61 10.62 -7.27 10.38
CA PHE A 61 10.70 -5.90 9.88
C PHE A 61 11.42 -4.98 10.88
N PRO A 62 12.75 -4.79 10.76
CA PRO A 62 13.51 -3.89 11.63
C PRO A 62 12.97 -2.45 11.60
N ASP A 63 12.85 -1.80 12.76
CA ASP A 63 12.11 -0.53 12.91
C ASP A 63 10.67 -0.60 12.34
N PRO A 64 9.77 -1.45 12.86
CA PRO A 64 8.50 -1.77 12.21
C PRO A 64 7.56 -0.57 12.02
N TYR A 65 7.70 0.48 12.84
CA TYR A 65 6.87 1.68 12.74
C TYR A 65 7.45 2.78 11.83
N LYS A 66 8.67 2.62 11.32
CA LYS A 66 9.25 3.54 10.34
C LYS A 66 8.76 3.19 8.95
N PHE A 67 8.23 4.18 8.24
CA PHE A 67 7.87 4.11 6.83
C PHE A 67 9.14 4.11 5.97
N LYS A 68 9.53 2.95 5.43
CA LYS A 68 10.74 2.77 4.61
C LYS A 68 10.38 2.09 3.29
N LEU A 69 10.63 2.76 2.16
CA LEU A 69 10.31 2.23 0.83
C LEU A 69 11.34 1.19 0.35
N GLU A 70 12.56 1.29 0.87
CA GLU A 70 13.71 0.46 0.52
C GLU A 70 13.44 -1.02 0.80
N ARG A 71 12.55 -1.33 1.76
CA ARG A 71 12.13 -2.70 2.10
C ARG A 71 11.57 -3.47 0.91
N PHE A 72 10.96 -2.76 -0.06
CA PHE A 72 10.34 -3.36 -1.24
C PHE A 72 11.06 -3.06 -2.54
N ALA A 73 12.21 -2.37 -2.49
CA ALA A 73 13.01 -2.09 -3.67
C ALA A 73 13.56 -3.37 -4.31
N ASP A 74 13.84 -4.38 -3.47
CA ASP A 74 14.24 -5.72 -3.89
C ASP A 74 13.22 -6.75 -3.41
N ASN A 75 12.57 -7.43 -4.36
CA ASN A 75 11.56 -8.46 -4.04
C ASN A 75 12.18 -9.76 -3.48
N SER A 76 13.51 -9.91 -3.51
CA SER A 76 14.21 -11.11 -3.04
C SER A 76 14.60 -11.05 -1.56
N ASN A 77 14.58 -9.86 -0.95
CA ASN A 77 14.96 -9.69 0.45
C ASN A 77 13.94 -10.34 1.42
N GLU A 78 14.33 -10.50 2.68
CA GLU A 78 13.48 -11.15 3.70
C GLU A 78 12.21 -10.35 4.00
N GLU A 79 12.32 -9.02 4.12
CA GLU A 79 11.20 -8.14 4.44
C GLU A 79 10.08 -8.22 3.39
N SER A 80 10.46 -8.22 2.10
CA SER A 80 9.51 -8.37 0.99
C SER A 80 8.91 -9.78 0.94
N ARG A 81 9.62 -10.82 1.35
CA ARG A 81 9.09 -12.19 1.46
C ARG A 81 8.10 -12.35 2.63
N ASN A 82 8.31 -11.60 3.70
CA ASN A 82 7.42 -11.56 4.87
C ASN A 82 6.18 -10.69 4.66
N TRP A 83 6.09 -9.97 3.53
CA TRP A 83 4.95 -9.14 3.20
C TRP A 83 3.74 -9.96 2.73
N GLN A 84 2.82 -10.21 3.66
CA GLN A 84 1.60 -10.99 3.43
C GLN A 84 0.30 -10.25 3.79
N PRO A 85 0.01 -9.07 3.22
CA PRO A 85 -1.21 -8.31 3.58
C PRO A 85 -2.51 -8.94 3.07
N PHE A 86 -2.42 -9.87 2.13
CA PHE A 86 -3.55 -10.63 1.58
C PHE A 86 -3.60 -12.07 2.09
N GLY A 87 -2.89 -12.36 3.18
CA GLY A 87 -2.62 -13.71 3.66
C GLY A 87 -1.65 -14.48 2.76
N ASN A 88 -1.45 -15.75 3.08
CA ASN A 88 -0.57 -16.66 2.35
C ASN A 88 -1.16 -18.08 2.26
N GLY A 89 -0.61 -18.93 1.40
CA GLY A 89 -1.03 -20.31 1.23
C GLY A 89 -2.35 -20.49 0.46
N PRO A 90 -3.02 -21.65 0.58
CA PRO A 90 -4.20 -22.00 -0.23
C PRO A 90 -5.44 -21.15 0.07
N ARG A 91 -5.41 -20.36 1.15
CA ARG A 91 -6.48 -19.43 1.56
C ARG A 91 -6.09 -17.96 1.36
N LYS A 92 -5.03 -17.69 0.60
CA LYS A 92 -4.67 -16.33 0.17
C LYS A 92 -5.86 -15.69 -0.54
N CYS A 93 -6.05 -14.38 -0.33
CA CYS A 93 -7.13 -13.63 -0.98
C CYS A 93 -7.09 -13.81 -2.51
N ILE A 94 -8.16 -14.38 -3.06
CA ILE A 94 -8.35 -14.54 -4.51
C ILE A 94 -8.40 -13.20 -5.24
N GLY A 95 -8.85 -12.15 -4.55
CA GLY A 95 -8.92 -10.78 -5.08
C GLY A 95 -7.63 -9.97 -4.95
N SER A 96 -6.52 -10.55 -4.48
CA SER A 96 -5.27 -9.79 -4.24
C SER A 96 -4.73 -9.08 -5.48
N THR A 97 -4.71 -9.76 -6.62
CA THR A 97 -4.27 -9.15 -7.89
C THR A 97 -5.20 -8.02 -8.34
N PHE A 98 -6.51 -8.21 -8.17
CA PHE A 98 -7.50 -7.20 -8.52
C PHE A 98 -7.35 -5.95 -7.65
N ALA A 99 -7.28 -6.13 -6.32
CA ALA A 99 -7.15 -5.03 -5.38
C ALA A 99 -5.87 -4.21 -5.60
N LEU A 100 -4.73 -4.86 -5.86
CA LEU A 100 -3.48 -4.17 -6.16
C LEU A 100 -3.55 -3.36 -7.47
N LEU A 101 -4.21 -3.89 -8.50
CA LEU A 101 -4.40 -3.17 -9.76
C LEU A 101 -5.33 -1.98 -9.57
N GLU A 102 -6.47 -2.18 -8.90
CA GLU A 102 -7.44 -1.14 -8.59
C GLU A 102 -6.81 0.01 -7.80
N GLN A 103 -6.04 -0.30 -6.75
CA GLN A 103 -5.31 0.69 -5.97
C GLN A 103 -4.33 1.51 -6.83
N ARG A 104 -3.57 0.86 -7.71
CA ARG A 104 -2.65 1.56 -8.62
C ARG A 104 -3.38 2.50 -9.56
N VAL A 105 -4.51 2.06 -10.15
CA VAL A 105 -5.35 2.91 -11.02
C VAL A 105 -5.88 4.11 -10.23
N THR A 106 -6.55 3.86 -9.10
CA THR A 106 -7.19 4.91 -8.30
C THR A 106 -6.17 5.92 -7.79
N LEU A 107 -5.06 5.47 -7.19
CA LEU A 107 -4.03 6.38 -6.66
C LEU A 107 -3.37 7.20 -7.77
N SER A 108 -3.13 6.62 -8.94
CA SER A 108 -2.54 7.35 -10.07
C SER A 108 -3.46 8.44 -10.62
N ILE A 109 -4.78 8.19 -10.65
CA ILE A 109 -5.78 9.20 -11.03
C ILE A 109 -5.86 10.28 -9.95
N CYS A 110 -5.96 9.89 -8.68
CA CYS A 110 -5.97 10.81 -7.55
C CYS A 110 -4.76 11.74 -7.56
N TYR A 111 -3.55 11.21 -7.77
CA TYR A 111 -2.32 12.00 -7.78
C TYR A 111 -2.23 12.98 -8.97
N ARG A 112 -2.84 12.65 -10.11
CA ARG A 112 -2.84 13.52 -11.30
C ARG A 112 -3.89 14.61 -11.24
N SER A 113 -5.05 14.31 -10.66
CA SER A 113 -6.24 15.18 -10.74
C SER A 113 -6.48 16.01 -9.47
N LEU A 114 -5.84 15.67 -8.35
CA LEU A 114 -6.10 16.28 -7.04
C LEU A 114 -4.81 16.74 -6.37
N ASN A 115 -4.88 17.87 -5.67
CA ASN A 115 -3.88 18.28 -4.69
C ASN A 115 -4.37 17.93 -3.29
N PHE A 116 -3.64 17.08 -2.57
CA PHE A 116 -3.99 16.70 -1.21
C PHE A 116 -3.33 17.65 -0.21
N VAL A 117 -4.15 18.23 0.67
CA VAL A 117 -3.68 18.95 1.85
C VAL A 117 -4.26 18.25 3.06
N LEU A 118 -3.41 17.85 4.00
CA LEU A 118 -3.86 17.36 5.28
C LEU A 118 -4.50 18.53 6.04
N ALA A 119 -5.83 18.52 6.15
CA ALA A 119 -6.52 19.39 7.07
C ALA A 119 -6.06 19.03 8.49
N ARG A 120 -5.41 19.97 9.18
CA ARG A 120 -4.99 19.81 10.58
C ARG A 120 -6.24 19.72 11.47
N ILE A 121 -6.81 18.53 11.62
CA ILE A 121 -7.91 18.30 12.56
C ILE A 121 -7.65 17.01 13.35
N ILE A 122 -7.25 17.25 14.61
CA ILE A 122 -7.34 16.41 15.81
C ILE A 122 -6.35 15.23 15.86
N GLN A 123 -5.25 15.44 16.59
CA GLN A 123 -4.68 14.38 17.42
C GLN A 123 -5.84 13.80 18.23
N ILE A 124 -6.31 12.60 17.89
CA ILE A 124 -7.18 11.84 18.77
C ILE A 124 -6.30 11.49 19.97
N THR A 125 -6.32 12.38 20.98
CA THR A 125 -5.79 12.10 22.30
C THR A 125 -6.60 10.93 22.84
N ILE A 126 -6.00 9.74 22.80
CA ILE A 126 -6.49 8.60 23.57
C ILE A 126 -6.08 8.90 25.01
N SER A 127 -7.01 9.47 25.79
CA SER A 127 -6.95 9.48 27.26
C SER A 127 -7.27 8.10 27.81
#